data_AF-A0A4Y8RHL9-F1
#
_entry.id   AF-A0A4Y8RHL9-F1
#
_cell.length_a   1.000
_cell.length_b   1.000
_cell.length_c   1.000
_cell.angle_alpha   90.00
_cell.angle_beta   90.00
_cell.angle_gamma   90.00
#
_symmetry.space_group_name_H-M   'P 1'
#
loop_
_entity.id
_entity.type
_entity.pdbx_description
1 polymer ?
#
loop_
_entity_poly.entity_id
_entity_poly.type
_entity_poly.pdbx_seq_one_letter_code
_entity_poly.pdbx_strand_id
1 'polypeptide(L)'
;MSEETTPHWPRFMSDKELRAFFGLSERALRRYRALKEFPQKDIVANKTDSVAVARFFDWVAGIAEHPPRANSRYVPAAEKDRR
;
A
#
# COMPACT_ATOMS: atom_id res chain seq x y z
N MET A 1 26.57 -12.94 15.34
CA MET A 1 25.69 -11.78 15.09
C MET A 1 24.76 -12.22 13.98
N SER A 2 23.49 -12.46 14.28
CA SER A 2 22.52 -12.81 13.23
C SER A 2 22.36 -11.59 12.35
N GLU A 3 22.78 -11.69 11.10
CA GLU A 3 22.40 -10.73 10.07
C GLU A 3 20.89 -10.84 9.93
N GLU A 4 20.16 -10.06 10.72
CA GLU A 4 18.75 -9.83 10.58
C GLU A 4 18.58 -9.16 9.23
N THR A 5 18.49 -9.98 8.19
CA THR A 5 18.13 -9.57 6.84
C THR A 5 16.68 -9.15 6.96
N THR A 6 16.44 -7.92 7.43
CA THR A 6 15.14 -7.29 7.31
C THR A 6 14.78 -7.42 5.84
N PRO A 7 13.71 -8.16 5.49
CA PRO A 7 13.38 -8.34 4.09
C PRO A 7 13.18 -6.94 3.51
N HIS A 8 14.03 -6.56 2.55
CA HIS A 8 13.92 -5.25 1.92
C HIS A 8 12.70 -5.29 1.00
N TRP A 9 11.55 -5.03 1.60
CA TRP A 9 10.26 -5.08 0.95
C TRP A 9 10.18 -3.99 -0.11
N PRO A 10 9.93 -4.34 -1.39
CA PRO A 10 9.88 -3.36 -2.46
C PRO A 10 8.67 -2.44 -2.25
N ARG A 11 8.82 -1.17 -2.60
CA ARG A 11 7.72 -0.20 -2.54
C ARG A 11 6.53 -0.62 -3.41
N PHE A 12 6.81 -1.14 -4.59
CA PHE A 12 5.80 -1.69 -5.49
C PHE A 12 5.77 -3.20 -5.34
N MET A 13 4.66 -3.72 -4.81
CA MET A 13 4.48 -5.13 -4.50
C MET A 13 3.45 -5.79 -5.41
N SER A 14 3.73 -7.02 -5.80
CA SER A 14 2.72 -7.93 -6.35
C SER A 14 1.70 -8.32 -5.28
N ASP A 15 0.59 -8.91 -5.70
CA ASP A 15 -0.43 -9.42 -4.76
C ASP A 15 0.13 -10.47 -3.79
N LYS A 16 1.10 -11.27 -4.24
CA LYS A 16 1.75 -12.29 -3.40
C LYS A 16 2.60 -11.63 -2.31
N GLU A 17 3.36 -10.60 -2.67
CA GLU A 17 4.19 -9.84 -1.73
C GLU A 17 3.32 -9.03 -0.76
N LEU A 18 2.27 -8.36 -1.24
CA LEU A 18 1.32 -7.65 -0.38
C LEU A 18 0.69 -8.58 0.66
N ARG A 19 0.30 -9.78 0.24
CA ARG A 19 -0.27 -10.79 1.16
C ARG A 19 0.73 -11.23 2.22
N ALA A 20 1.98 -11.48 1.83
CA ALA A 20 3.02 -11.86 2.77
C ALA A 20 3.38 -10.70 3.72
N PHE A 21 3.49 -9.49 3.20
CA PHE A 21 3.91 -8.31 3.96
C PHE A 21 2.84 -7.84 4.96
N PHE A 22 1.58 -7.75 4.53
CA PHE A 22 0.46 -7.33 5.39
C PHE A 22 -0.24 -8.49 6.10
N GLY A 23 0.21 -9.74 5.91
CA GLY A 23 -0.43 -10.92 6.50
C GLY A 23 -1.86 -11.18 5.99
N LEU A 24 -2.16 -10.79 4.75
CA LEU A 24 -3.51 -10.88 4.19
C LEU A 24 -3.78 -12.25 3.54
N SER A 25 -4.97 -12.78 3.79
CA SER A 25 -5.49 -13.89 3.00
C SER A 25 -5.88 -13.43 1.58
N GLU A 26 -5.91 -14.37 0.64
CA GLU A 26 -6.35 -14.07 -0.73
C GLU A 26 -7.78 -13.51 -0.77
N ARG A 27 -8.67 -14.05 0.07
CA ARG A 27 -10.06 -13.63 0.17
C ARG A 27 -10.17 -12.20 0.70
N ALA A 28 -9.33 -11.85 1.67
CA ALA A 28 -9.27 -10.49 2.21
C ALA A 28 -8.79 -9.51 1.12
N LEU A 29 -7.67 -9.82 0.44
CA LEU A 29 -7.16 -8.98 -0.63
C LEU A 29 -8.20 -8.77 -1.75
N ARG A 30 -8.91 -9.83 -2.14
CA ARG A 30 -9.97 -9.74 -3.17
C ARG A 30 -11.13 -8.85 -2.73
N ARG A 31 -11.54 -8.90 -1.46
CA ARG A 31 -12.56 -8.00 -0.91
C ARG A 31 -12.09 -6.54 -0.91
N TYR A 32 -10.86 -6.29 -0.45
CA TYR A 32 -10.31 -4.94 -0.46
C TYR A 32 -10.20 -4.38 -1.88
N ARG A 33 -9.74 -5.17 -2.85
CA ARG A 33 -9.70 -4.76 -4.27
C ARG A 33 -11.06 -4.40 -4.87
N ALA A 34 -12.15 -4.92 -4.33
CA ALA A 34 -13.49 -4.54 -4.77
C ALA A 34 -13.92 -3.16 -4.24
N LEU A 35 -13.26 -2.65 -3.20
CA LEU A 35 -13.47 -1.30 -2.69
C LEU A 35 -12.79 -0.29 -3.61
N LYS A 36 -13.52 0.78 -3.95
CA LYS A 36 -12.97 1.85 -4.78
C LYS A 36 -11.89 2.65 -4.06
N GLU A 37 -11.88 2.62 -2.73
CA GLU A 37 -10.85 3.29 -1.91
C GLU A 37 -9.55 2.49 -1.81
N PHE A 38 -9.55 1.20 -2.16
CA PHE A 38 -8.32 0.40 -2.08
C PHE A 38 -7.36 0.76 -3.21
N PRO A 39 -6.05 0.89 -2.93
CA PRO A 39 -5.05 1.19 -3.96
C PRO A 39 -5.12 0.21 -5.12
N GLN A 40 -5.30 0.77 -6.32
CA GLN A 40 -5.35 -0.02 -7.56
C GLN A 40 -3.94 -0.44 -7.99
N LYS A 41 -3.88 -1.49 -8.82
CA LYS A 41 -2.63 -1.90 -9.46
C LYS A 41 -2.23 -0.84 -10.48
N ASP A 42 -0.92 -0.59 -10.54
CA ASP A 42 -0.32 0.01 -11.71
C ASP A 42 -0.50 -0.95 -12.90
N ILE A 43 -1.08 -0.45 -14.00
CA ILE A 43 -1.41 -1.25 -15.19
C ILE A 43 -0.13 -1.69 -15.92
N VAL A 44 0.94 -0.90 -15.83
CA VAL A 44 2.21 -1.16 -16.51
C VAL A 44 3.05 -2.15 -15.72
N ALA A 45 3.13 -1.97 -14.39
CA ALA A 45 3.97 -2.81 -13.54
C ALA A 45 3.23 -4.03 -12.94
N ASN A 46 1.90 -4.08 -13.03
CA ASN A 46 1.02 -5.06 -12.35
C ASN A 46 1.33 -5.16 -10.83
N LYS A 47 1.78 -4.06 -10.24
CA LYS A 47 2.18 -3.93 -8.83
C LYS A 47 1.36 -2.84 -8.15
N THR A 48 1.27 -2.92 -6.84
CA THR A 48 0.53 -1.99 -5.99
C THR A 48 1.52 -1.30 -5.05
N ASP A 49 1.39 0.01 -4.84
CA ASP A 49 2.24 0.74 -3.89
C ASP A 49 1.90 0.31 -2.46
N SER A 50 2.84 -0.33 -1.77
CA SER A 50 2.69 -0.80 -0.40
C SER A 50 2.47 0.35 0.59
N VAL A 51 3.01 1.54 0.31
CA VAL A 51 2.79 2.74 1.15
C VAL A 51 1.34 3.21 1.04
N ALA A 52 0.75 3.14 -0.15
CA ALA A 52 -0.66 3.47 -0.32
C ALA A 52 -1.56 2.47 0.41
N VAL A 53 -1.19 1.17 0.40
CA VAL A 53 -1.92 0.12 1.13
C VAL A 53 -1.80 0.30 2.64
N ALA A 54 -0.62 0.65 3.15
CA ALA A 54 -0.44 0.96 4.58
C ALA A 54 -1.35 2.11 5.02
N ARG A 55 -1.38 3.21 4.24
CA ARG A 55 -2.28 4.35 4.52
C ARG A 55 -3.76 3.99 4.46
N PHE A 56 -4.14 3.08 3.57
CA PHE A 56 -5.51 2.55 3.54
C PHE A 56 -5.84 1.83 4.85
N PHE A 57 -4.93 1.01 5.37
CA PHE A 57 -5.13 0.34 6.65
C PHE A 57 -5.13 1.32 7.83
N ASP A 58 -4.28 2.34 7.83
CA ASP A 58 -4.32 3.40 8.85
C ASP A 58 -5.68 4.13 8.87
N TRP A 59 -6.24 4.40 7.69
CA TRP A 59 -7.58 4.99 7.57
C TRP A 59 -8.68 4.05 8.05
N VAL A 60 -8.66 2.77 7.64
CA VAL A 60 -9.62 1.76 8.11
C VAL A 60 -9.53 1.55 9.63
N ALA A 61 -8.34 1.67 10.20
CA ALA A 61 -8.10 1.60 11.65
C ALA A 61 -8.50 2.89 12.39
N GLY A 62 -8.89 3.96 11.68
CA GLY A 62 -9.22 5.26 12.27
C GLY A 62 -8.01 6.06 12.75
N ILE A 63 -6.79 5.66 12.36
CA ILE A 63 -5.53 6.36 12.66
C ILE A 63 -5.34 7.56 11.71
N ALA A 64 -5.76 7.43 10.46
CA ALA A 64 -5.70 8.51 9.47
C ALA A 64 -7.07 9.19 9.29
N GLU A 65 -7.08 10.52 9.25
CA GLU A 65 -8.31 11.34 9.12
C GLU A 65 -8.94 11.30 7.71
N HIS A 66 -8.19 10.86 6.69
CA HIS A 66 -8.64 10.87 5.30
C HIS A 66 -8.30 9.58 4.57
N PRO A 67 -9.19 9.08 3.68
CA PRO A 67 -8.88 7.94 2.83
C PRO A 67 -7.72 8.28 1.87
N PRO A 68 -6.86 7.30 1.54
CA PRO A 68 -5.86 7.49 0.50
C PRO A 68 -6.58 7.80 -0.81
N ARG A 69 -6.25 8.93 -1.43
CA ARG A 69 -6.88 9.35 -2.70
C ARG A 69 -6.66 8.27 -3.75
N ALA A 70 -7.76 7.77 -4.31
CA ALA A 70 -7.82 6.62 -5.23
C ALA A 70 -6.95 6.74 -6.50
N ASN A 71 -6.47 7.94 -6.84
CA ASN A 71 -5.66 8.23 -8.04
C ASN A 71 -4.48 9.15 -7.77
N SER A 72 -4.01 9.25 -6.52
CA SER A 72 -2.82 10.08 -6.30
C SER A 72 -1.63 9.37 -6.93
N ARG A 73 -1.20 9.84 -8.11
CA ARG A 73 0.23 9.90 -8.42
C ARG A 73 0.90 10.27 -7.10
N TYR A 74 1.70 9.35 -6.58
CA TYR A 74 2.37 9.56 -5.31
C TYR A 74 3.21 10.83 -5.44
N VAL A 75 2.75 11.90 -4.81
CA VAL A 75 3.55 13.08 -4.57
C VAL A 75 4.23 12.81 -3.21
N PRO A 76 5.55 12.66 -3.17
CA PRO A 76 6.27 12.43 -1.91
C PRO A 76 5.94 13.54 -0.91
N ALA A 77 5.89 13.21 0.39
CA ALA A 77 5.67 14.21 1.43
C ALA A 77 6.72 15.34 1.41
N ALA A 78 7.88 15.10 0.80
CA ALA A 78 8.92 16.09 0.56
C ALA A 78 8.47 17.27 -0.34
N GLU A 79 7.40 17.13 -1.11
CA GLU A 79 6.90 18.19 -1.99
C GLU A 79 5.76 19.01 -1.35
N LYS A 80 5.26 18.60 -0.18
CA LYS A 80 4.19 19.32 0.53
C LYS A 80 4.68 20.57 1.27
N ASP A 81 5.99 20.79 1.32
CA ASP A 81 6.64 21.90 2.04
C ASP A 81 7.21 23.01 1.14
N ARG A 82 7.06 22.90 -0.20
CA ARG A 82 7.37 24.01 -1.10
C ARG A 82 6.11 24.82 -1.39
N ARG A 83 5.93 25.83 -0.54
CA ARG A 83 5.09 27.03 -0.64
C ARG A 83 4.57 27.40 -2.02
#